data_AF-A0AA38I4P4-F1
#
_entry.id   AF-A0AA38I4P4-F1
#
_cell.length_a   1.000
_cell.length_b   1.000
_cell.length_c   1.000
_cell.angle_alpha   90.00
_cell.angle_beta   90.00
_cell.angle_gamma   90.00
#
_symmetry.space_group_name_H-M   'P 1'
#
loop_
_entity.id
_entity.type
_entity.pdbx_description
1 polymer ?
#
loop_
_entity_poly.entity_id
_entity_poly.type
_entity_poly.pdbx_seq_one_letter_code
_entity_poly.pdbx_strand_id
1 'polypeptide(L)'
;MHDGSSGAHLGINKTLFKIRERFYFVRCRQDVERWCKKCRTCAVVKRPKNRARGPMQPHNVGSPFRRTVGDVAGPLPVTEGNEKEKLPRVHEMLLQE
;
A
#
# COMPACT_ATOMS: atom_id res chain seq x y z
N MET A 1 -2.46 30.38 -1.86
CA MET A 1 -2.94 29.43 -0.84
C MET A 1 -2.58 28.00 -1.23
N HIS A 2 -2.81 27.00 -0.39
CA HIS A 2 -2.61 25.58 -0.74
C HIS A 2 -3.80 25.01 -1.51
N ASP A 3 -5.02 25.24 -1.01
CA ASP A 3 -6.26 24.80 -1.63
C ASP A 3 -6.94 25.94 -2.40
N GLY A 4 -8.06 25.61 -3.06
CA GLY A 4 -8.81 26.51 -3.92
C GLY A 4 -8.28 26.56 -5.35
N SER A 5 -9.04 27.18 -6.25
CA SER A 5 -8.72 27.28 -7.68
C SER A 5 -7.34 27.91 -7.94
N SER A 6 -6.95 28.91 -7.14
CA SER A 6 -5.66 29.59 -7.22
C SER A 6 -4.54 28.95 -6.38
N GLY A 7 -4.87 27.91 -5.61
CA GLY A 7 -3.95 27.29 -4.65
C GLY A 7 -3.04 26.22 -5.24
N ALA A 8 -3.46 25.58 -6.34
CA ALA A 8 -2.70 24.60 -7.12
C ALA A 8 -2.05 23.46 -6.29
N HIS A 9 -2.56 23.18 -5.08
CA HIS A 9 -2.05 22.14 -4.17
C HIS A 9 -0.52 22.18 -3.99
N LEU A 10 0.04 23.39 -3.91
CA LEU A 10 1.48 23.59 -3.81
C LEU A 10 2.09 22.87 -2.60
N GLY A 11 3.30 22.33 -2.80
CA GLY A 11 4.07 21.71 -1.73
C GLY A 11 4.38 22.69 -0.59
N ILE A 12 4.70 22.15 0.58
CA ILE A 12 4.91 22.90 1.83
C ILE A 12 5.79 24.13 1.64
N ASN A 13 6.96 23.99 1.01
CA ASN A 13 7.90 25.10 0.85
C ASN A 13 7.35 26.22 -0.04
N LYS A 14 6.67 25.89 -1.15
CA LYS A 14 6.05 26.87 -2.05
C LYS A 14 4.88 27.60 -1.38
N THR A 15 4.08 26.86 -0.61
CA THR A 15 2.99 27.42 0.19
C THR A 15 3.52 28.35 1.28
N LEU A 16 4.57 27.93 1.98
CA LEU A 16 5.22 28.72 3.02
C LEU A 16 5.84 30.00 2.46
N PHE A 17 6.48 29.93 1.30
CA PHE A 17 7.03 31.10 0.61
C PHE A 17 5.93 32.12 0.30
N LYS A 18 4.83 31.70 -0.35
CA LYS A 18 3.69 32.59 -0.65
C LYS A 18 3.04 33.21 0.60
N ILE A 19 2.96 32.48 1.70
CA ILE A 19 2.38 33.01 2.94
C ILE A 19 3.30 34.08 3.54
N ARG A 20 4.61 33.85 3.51
CA ARG A 20 5.62 34.78 4.05
C ARG A 20 5.74 36.09 3.29
N GLU A 21 5.28 36.16 2.05
CA GLU A 21 5.21 37.41 1.28
C GLU A 21 4.23 38.43 1.90
N ARG A 22 3.26 37.98 2.71
CA ARG A 22 2.18 38.83 3.22
C ARG A 22 1.97 38.74 4.73
N PHE A 23 2.34 37.62 5.34
CA PHE A 23 2.05 37.34 6.74
C PHE A 23 3.25 36.71 7.44
N TYR A 24 3.43 37.10 8.71
CA TYR A 24 4.35 36.45 9.62
C TYR A 24 3.63 36.15 10.93
N PHE A 25 3.75 34.90 11.40
CA PHE A 25 3.19 34.48 12.68
C PHE A 25 4.01 33.34 13.29
N VAL A 26 3.95 33.24 14.61
CA VAL A 26 4.63 32.22 15.40
C VAL A 26 4.22 30.83 14.90
N ARG A 27 5.18 29.93 14.73
CA ARG A 27 4.97 28.54 14.27
C ARG A 27 4.34 28.38 12.87
N CYS A 28 4.34 29.43 12.04
CA CYS A 28 3.76 29.40 10.69
C CYS A 28 4.14 28.17 9.84
N ARG A 29 5.42 27.77 9.86
CA ARG A 29 5.86 26.56 9.15
C ARG A 29 5.08 25.30 9.58
N GLN A 30 4.88 25.12 10.89
CA GLN A 30 4.25 23.91 11.43
C GLN A 30 2.77 23.85 11.09
N ASP A 31 2.10 25.00 11.08
CA ASP A 31 0.70 25.08 10.67
C ASP A 31 0.53 24.84 9.16
N VAL A 32 1.42 25.39 8.33
CA VAL A 32 1.44 25.11 6.88
C VAL A 32 1.71 23.64 6.61
N GLU A 33 2.67 23.03 7.31
CA GLU A 33 2.93 21.60 7.19
C GLU A 33 1.72 20.76 7.59
N ARG A 34 1.06 21.09 8.71
CA ARG A 34 -0.14 20.40 9.18
C ARG A 34 -1.28 20.52 8.16
N TRP A 35 -1.46 21.70 7.60
CA TRP A 35 -2.48 21.97 6.58
C TRP A 35 -2.24 21.14 5.31
N CYS A 36 -1.04 21.22 4.73
CA CYS A 36 -0.71 20.47 3.52
C CYS A 36 -0.75 18.94 3.71
N LYS A 37 -0.47 18.44 4.93
CA LYS A 37 -0.56 17.00 5.26
C LYS A 37 -2.00 16.51 5.37
N LYS A 38 -2.94 17.35 5.79
CA LYS A 38 -4.37 17.01 5.91
C LYS A 38 -5.14 17.12 4.58
N CYS A 39 -4.55 17.72 3.55
CA CYS A 39 -5.19 17.86 2.25
C CYS A 39 -5.46 16.49 1.60
N ARG A 40 -6.75 16.16 1.44
CA ARG A 40 -7.22 14.90 0.83
C ARG A 40 -6.72 14.74 -0.61
N THR A 41 -6.81 15.79 -1.42
CA THR A 41 -6.35 15.76 -2.81
C THR A 41 -4.87 15.42 -2.90
N CYS A 42 -4.05 16.06 -2.05
CA CYS A 42 -2.63 15.74 -1.98
C CYS A 42 -2.37 14.32 -1.50
N ALA A 43 -3.13 13.82 -0.52
CA ALA A 43 -2.93 12.48 0.04
C ALA A 43 -3.23 11.38 -0.99
N VAL A 44 -4.24 11.57 -1.85
CA VAL A 44 -4.61 10.61 -2.90
C VAL A 44 -3.62 10.62 -4.06
N VAL A 45 -3.13 11.81 -4.46
CA VAL A 45 -2.30 11.96 -5.67
C VAL A 45 -0.81 11.78 -5.39
N LYS A 46 -0.32 12.13 -4.20
CA LYS A 46 1.12 12.03 -3.91
C LYS A 46 1.57 10.59 -3.82
N ARG A 47 2.65 10.27 -4.55
CA ARG A 47 3.35 9.00 -4.39
C ARG A 47 3.80 8.82 -2.93
N PRO A 48 3.67 7.61 -2.37
CA PRO A 48 4.27 7.28 -1.09
C PRO A 48 5.76 7.59 -1.12
N LYS A 49 6.27 8.25 -0.08
CA LYS A 49 7.72 8.45 0.09
C LYS A 49 8.44 7.16 0.48
N ASN A 50 7.68 6.19 0.98
CA ASN A 50 8.24 4.94 1.47
C ASN A 50 8.63 4.10 0.26
N ARG A 51 9.89 3.68 0.22
CA ARG A 51 10.34 2.68 -0.74
C ARG A 51 9.56 1.39 -0.51
N ALA A 52 9.26 0.68 -1.58
CA ALA A 52 8.70 -0.66 -1.47
C ALA A 52 9.60 -1.51 -0.56
N ARG A 53 8.97 -2.32 0.30
CA ARG A 53 9.71 -3.30 1.11
C ARG A 53 10.45 -4.25 0.16
N GLY A 54 11.64 -4.67 0.56
CA GLY A 54 12.44 -5.61 -0.22
C GLY A 54 11.72 -6.95 -0.43
N PRO A 55 12.20 -7.77 -1.38
CA PRO A 55 11.60 -9.06 -1.67
C PRO A 55 11.61 -9.96 -0.44
N MET A 56 10.55 -10.77 -0.31
CA MET A 56 10.45 -11.82 0.70
C MET A 56 11.65 -12.77 0.55
N GLN A 57 12.32 -13.07 1.66
CA GLN A 57 13.45 -13.99 1.67
C GLN A 57 12.97 -15.44 1.86
N PRO A 58 13.49 -16.40 1.09
CA PRO A 58 13.15 -17.80 1.26
C PRO A 58 13.66 -18.31 2.61
N HIS A 59 12.89 -19.20 3.23
CA HIS A 59 13.23 -19.80 4.52
C HIS A 59 13.52 -21.28 4.34
N ASN A 60 14.68 -21.74 4.83
CA ASN A 60 15.06 -23.15 4.76
C ASN A 60 14.17 -23.98 5.69
N VAL A 61 13.53 -25.01 5.15
CA VAL A 61 12.79 -26.02 5.92
C VAL A 61 13.61 -27.31 5.98
N GLY A 62 13.84 -27.79 7.21
CA GLY A 62 14.75 -28.93 7.47
C GLY A 62 14.18 -30.33 7.17
N SER A 63 12.90 -30.44 6.79
CA SER A 63 12.29 -31.72 6.41
C SER A 63 11.02 -31.47 5.57
N PRO A 64 10.61 -32.44 4.74
CA PRO A 64 9.32 -32.40 4.04
C PRO A 64 8.14 -32.17 5.01
N PHE A 65 7.09 -31.51 4.54
CA PHE A 65 5.85 -31.19 5.30
C PHE A 65 6.02 -30.40 6.59
N ARG A 66 7.23 -29.95 6.93
CA ARG A 66 7.48 -29.12 8.12
C ARG A 66 6.72 -27.80 8.08
N ARG A 67 6.41 -27.30 6.88
CA ARG A 67 5.53 -26.15 6.64
C ARG A 67 4.74 -26.35 5.35
N THR A 68 3.45 -26.01 5.40
CA THR A 68 2.53 -26.03 4.26
C THR A 68 1.79 -24.70 4.20
N VAL A 69 1.65 -24.12 3.01
CA VAL A 69 0.91 -22.88 2.75
C VAL A 69 -0.17 -23.19 1.73
N GLY A 70 -1.40 -22.74 1.99
CA GLY A 70 -2.52 -22.85 1.07
C GLY A 70 -3.13 -21.49 0.81
N ASP A 71 -3.64 -21.30 -0.41
CA ASP A 71 -4.44 -20.13 -0.81
C ASP A 71 -5.68 -20.61 -1.57
N VAL A 72 -6.75 -19.81 -1.53
CA VAL A 72 -8.01 -20.14 -2.18
C VAL A 72 -8.12 -19.35 -3.47
N ALA A 73 -8.16 -20.06 -4.60
CA ALA A 73 -8.41 -19.45 -5.89
C ALA A 73 -9.92 -19.24 -6.13
N GLY A 74 -10.30 -18.18 -6.84
CA GLY A 74 -11.69 -18.02 -7.25
C GLY A 74 -11.94 -16.90 -8.27
N PRO A 75 -13.19 -16.77 -8.72
CA PRO A 75 -14.13 -17.85 -9.01
C PRO A 75 -13.66 -18.66 -10.22
N LEU A 76 -13.70 -19.99 -10.12
CA LEU A 76 -13.33 -20.87 -11.22
C LEU A 76 -14.45 -20.92 -12.27
N PRO A 77 -14.13 -21.02 -13.57
CA PRO A 77 -15.13 -21.17 -14.61
C PRO A 77 -15.95 -22.45 -14.37
N VAL A 78 -17.26 -22.37 -14.57
CA VAL A 78 -18.14 -23.54 -14.45
C VAL A 78 -17.93 -24.40 -15.69
N THR A 79 -17.30 -25.56 -15.51
CA THR A 79 -17.25 -26.62 -16.52
C THR A 79 -18.53 -27.44 -16.47
N GLU A 80 -18.97 -28.02 -17.59
CA GLU A 80 -20.23 -28.80 -17.73
C GLU A 80 -20.29 -30.10 -16.89
N GLY A 81 -19.26 -30.39 -16.09
CA GLY A 81 -19.30 -31.39 -15.03
C GLY A 81 -19.13 -30.70 -13.69
N ASN A 82 -20.17 -30.75 -12.85
CA ASN A 82 -20.12 -30.25 -11.48
C ASN A 82 -18.97 -30.90 -10.70
N GLU A 83 -17.95 -30.11 -10.35
CA GLU A 83 -17.14 -30.36 -9.16
C GLU A 83 -16.70 -29.00 -8.58
N LYS A 84 -17.66 -28.37 -7.89
CA LYS A 84 -17.37 -27.25 -7.00
C LYS A 84 -16.55 -27.81 -5.84
N GLU A 85 -15.41 -27.17 -5.55
CA GLU A 85 -14.41 -27.54 -4.52
C GLU A 85 -13.32 -28.54 -4.94
N LYS A 86 -12.44 -28.13 -5.85
CA LYS A 86 -11.07 -28.66 -5.83
C LYS A 86 -10.24 -27.86 -4.81
N LEU A 87 -10.40 -28.22 -3.53
CA LEU A 87 -9.40 -27.90 -2.50
C LEU A 87 -8.02 -28.37 -2.99
N PRO A 88 -6.91 -27.66 -2.67
CA PRO A 88 -5.59 -28.18 -3.01
C PRO A 88 -5.41 -29.53 -2.31
N ARG A 89 -5.38 -30.62 -3.10
CA ARG A 89 -5.04 -31.96 -2.62
C ARG A 89 -3.61 -31.91 -2.06
N VAL A 90 -3.49 -31.77 -0.75
CA VAL A 90 -2.23 -32.03 0.00
C VAL A 90 -2.09 -33.52 0.36
N HIS A 91 -2.82 -34.40 -0.34
CA HIS A 91 -2.88 -35.81 -0.02
C HIS A 91 -2.33 -36.66 -1.16
N GLU A 92 -1.01 -36.77 -1.22
CA GLU A 92 -0.27 -37.99 -1.64
C GLU A 92 1.23 -37.71 -1.62
N MET A 93 1.88 -37.89 -0.47
CA MET A 93 3.34 -38.09 -0.40
C MET A 93 3.71 -38.83 0.89
N LEU A 94 3.00 -39.92 1.19
CA LEU A 94 3.52 -40.98 2.05
C LEU A 94 3.20 -42.31 1.37
N LEU A 95 4.21 -42.83 0.68
CA LEU A 95 4.65 -44.23 0.63
C LEU A 95 5.40 -44.46 -0.68
N GLN A 96 6.70 -44.20 -0.65
CA GLN A 96 7.72 -45.05 -1.27
C GLN A 96 9.06 -44.66 -0.63
N GLU A 97 9.83 -45.71 -0.31
CA GLU A 97 10.91 -45.80 0.67
C GLU A 97 12.00 -44.72 0.61
#